data_AF-A0A2V6HBZ2-F1
#
_entry.id   AF-A0A2V6HBZ2-F1
#
_cell.length_a   1.000
_cell.length_b   1.000
_cell.length_c   1.000
_cell.angle_alpha   90.00
_cell.angle_beta   90.00
_cell.angle_gamma   90.00
#
_symmetry.space_group_name_H-M   'P 1'
#
loop_
_entity.id
_entity.type
_entity.pdbx_description
1 polymer ?
#
loop_
_entity_poly.entity_id
_entity_poly.type
_entity_poly.pdbx_seq_one_letter_code
_entity_poly.pdbx_strand_id
1 'polypeptide(L)'
;MQINSRHTDAWTLMELFTVIAVIAILIGIAYPAFTSVMERARKTQAKNDLTQIVTAVNAYYTEYGKYPIVAADRVITGTSAPSNADLFYSLRAIALGANAPVNGVPAVNPRQIVFIQPPVAKDQTSPKSGIQNSTGTWYDPWGSPYNIAI
;
A
#
# COMPACT_ATOMS: atom_id res chain seq x y z
N MET A 1 -4.80 -5.83 -69.34
CA MET A 1 -5.06 -5.31 -67.99
C MET A 1 -5.55 -6.50 -67.16
N GLN A 2 -4.68 -7.11 -66.36
CA GLN A 2 -4.95 -8.38 -65.69
C GLN A 2 -5.52 -8.08 -64.31
N ILE A 3 -6.79 -8.42 -64.08
CA ILE A 3 -7.52 -8.16 -62.84
C ILE A 3 -7.14 -9.25 -61.84
N ASN A 4 -6.38 -8.87 -60.80
CA ASN A 4 -5.92 -9.78 -59.77
C ASN A 4 -7.09 -10.10 -58.82
N SER A 5 -7.65 -11.30 -58.92
CA SER A 5 -8.74 -11.76 -58.06
C SER A 5 -8.22 -11.97 -56.63
N ARG A 6 -8.50 -11.02 -55.74
CA ARG A 6 -8.18 -11.17 -54.32
C ARG A 6 -9.19 -12.16 -53.72
N HIS A 7 -8.73 -13.35 -53.37
CA HIS A 7 -9.47 -14.25 -52.48
C HIS A 7 -9.68 -13.52 -51.15
N THR A 8 -10.90 -13.08 -50.90
CA THR A 8 -11.34 -12.70 -49.56
C THR A 8 -11.85 -13.97 -48.90
N ASP A 9 -11.05 -14.54 -48.01
CA ASP A 9 -11.45 -15.66 -47.16
C ASP A 9 -12.59 -15.18 -46.23
N ALA A 10 -13.82 -15.56 -46.57
CA ALA A 10 -14.96 -15.35 -45.69
C ALA A 10 -14.90 -16.39 -44.56
N TRP A 11 -14.67 -15.92 -43.33
CA TRP A 11 -14.64 -16.75 -42.14
C TRP A 11 -15.98 -17.48 -41.94
N THR A 12 -15.92 -18.78 -41.68
CA THR A 12 -17.13 -19.57 -41.45
C THR A 12 -17.73 -19.27 -40.07
N LEU A 13 -19.06 -19.29 -39.95
CA LEU A 13 -19.75 -19.06 -38.67
C LEU A 13 -19.30 -20.09 -37.61
N MET A 14 -18.94 -21.30 -38.03
CA MET A 14 -18.43 -22.38 -37.18
C MET A 14 -17.02 -22.11 -36.64
N GLU A 15 -16.13 -21.49 -37.43
CA GLU A 15 -14.81 -21.07 -36.94
C GLU A 15 -14.95 -20.04 -35.82
N LEU A 16 -15.82 -19.04 -36.00
CA LEU A 16 -16.06 -18.07 -34.94
C LEU A 16 -16.75 -18.69 -33.72
N PHE A 17 -17.68 -19.63 -33.93
CA PHE A 17 -18.43 -20.29 -32.85
C PHE A 17 -17.54 -21.13 -31.93
N THR A 18 -16.64 -21.92 -32.49
CA THR A 18 -15.73 -22.76 -31.68
C THR A 18 -14.75 -21.91 -30.87
N VAL A 19 -14.28 -20.78 -31.42
CA VAL A 19 -13.38 -19.86 -30.71
C VAL A 19 -14.04 -19.27 -29.47
N ILE A 20 -15.27 -18.75 -29.59
CA ILE A 20 -15.97 -18.21 -28.42
C ILE A 20 -16.30 -19.31 -27.39
N ALA A 21 -16.59 -20.53 -27.84
CA ALA A 21 -16.84 -21.66 -26.95
C ALA A 21 -15.60 -22.01 -26.11
N VAL A 22 -14.41 -22.05 -26.73
CA VAL A 22 -13.16 -22.29 -26.01
C VAL A 22 -12.83 -21.15 -25.05
N ILE A 23 -13.00 -19.88 -25.46
CA ILE A 23 -12.78 -18.72 -24.57
C ILE A 23 -13.71 -18.76 -23.35
N ALA A 24 -14.98 -19.12 -23.52
CA ALA A 24 -15.94 -19.23 -22.43
C ALA A 24 -15.54 -20.29 -21.40
N ILE A 25 -15.04 -21.45 -21.85
CA ILE A 25 -14.54 -22.51 -20.96
C ILE A 25 -13.31 -22.02 -20.18
N LEU A 26 -12.36 -21.36 -20.83
CA LEU A 26 -11.16 -20.83 -20.18
C LEU A 26 -11.50 -19.79 -19.11
N ILE A 27 -12.39 -18.84 -19.41
CA ILE A 27 -12.84 -17.82 -18.46
C ILE A 27 -13.62 -18.47 -17.31
N GLY A 28 -14.47 -19.46 -17.60
CA GLY A 28 -15.26 -20.18 -16.60
C GLY A 28 -14.39 -20.84 -15.52
N ILE A 29 -13.22 -21.37 -15.90
CA ILE A 29 -12.26 -21.97 -14.96
C ILE A 29 -11.41 -20.88 -14.27
N ALA A 30 -11.03 -19.83 -15.00
CA ALA A 30 -10.13 -18.80 -14.48
C ALA A 30 -10.79 -17.84 -13.47
N TYR A 31 -12.05 -17.48 -13.68
CA TYR A 31 -12.78 -16.51 -12.86
C TYR A 31 -12.83 -16.84 -11.36
N PRO A 32 -13.19 -18.07 -10.91
CA PRO A 32 -13.22 -18.39 -9.48
C PRO A 32 -11.84 -18.38 -8.82
N ALA A 33 -10.78 -18.73 -9.55
CA ALA A 33 -9.42 -18.73 -9.02
C ALA A 33 -8.89 -17.30 -8.80
N PHE A 34 -9.32 -16.34 -9.62
CA PHE A 34 -8.80 -14.97 -9.63
C PHE A 34 -9.00 -14.22 -8.31
N THR A 35 -10.14 -14.36 -7.66
CA THR A 35 -10.44 -13.67 -6.39
C THR A 35 -9.49 -14.09 -5.27
N SER A 36 -9.21 -15.39 -5.17
CA SER A 36 -8.29 -15.95 -4.18
C SER A 36 -6.84 -15.49 -4.40
N VAL A 37 -6.42 -15.36 -5.66
CA VAL A 37 -5.09 -14.85 -6.02
C VAL A 37 -4.95 -13.38 -5.63
N MET A 38 -5.99 -12.57 -5.87
CA MET A 38 -5.99 -11.16 -5.49
C MET A 38 -5.93 -10.97 -3.97
N GLU A 39 -6.64 -11.78 -3.20
CA GLU A 39 -6.55 -11.73 -1.73
C GLU A 39 -5.15 -12.10 -1.23
N ARG A 40 -4.53 -13.13 -1.82
CA ARG A 40 -3.13 -13.50 -1.51
C ARG A 40 -2.15 -12.41 -1.90
N ALA A 41 -2.36 -11.73 -3.04
CA ALA A 41 -1.53 -10.61 -3.46
C ALA A 41 -1.61 -9.45 -2.46
N ARG A 42 -2.83 -9.08 -2.02
CA ARG A 42 -3.04 -8.07 -0.97
C ARG A 42 -2.31 -8.42 0.33
N LYS A 43 -2.45 -9.68 0.81
CA LYS A 43 -1.77 -10.15 2.03
C LYS A 43 -0.25 -10.14 1.89
N THR A 44 0.27 -10.54 0.73
CA THR A 44 1.71 -10.57 0.47
C THR A 44 2.30 -9.16 0.46
N GLN A 45 1.61 -8.20 -0.16
CA GLN A 45 2.02 -6.80 -0.16
C GLN A 45 2.04 -6.23 1.26
N ALA A 46 0.93 -6.36 2.00
CA ALA A 46 0.84 -5.88 3.38
C ALA A 46 1.90 -6.51 4.29
N LYS A 47 2.22 -7.79 4.10
CA LYS A 47 3.30 -8.47 4.83
C LYS A 47 4.68 -7.87 4.55
N ASN A 48 4.98 -7.55 3.29
CA ASN A 48 6.25 -6.93 2.93
C ASN A 48 6.39 -5.52 3.53
N ASP A 49 5.31 -4.75 3.50
CA ASP A 49 5.25 -3.41 4.10
C ASP A 49 5.42 -3.48 5.63
N LEU A 50 4.73 -4.41 6.30
CA LEU A 50 4.91 -4.69 7.73
C LEU A 50 6.35 -5.09 8.08
N THR A 51 7.00 -5.90 7.25
CA THR A 51 8.39 -6.33 7.50
C THR A 51 9.36 -5.15 7.50
N GLN A 52 9.16 -4.18 6.60
CA GLN A 52 9.94 -2.94 6.58
C GLN A 52 9.71 -2.10 7.84
N ILE A 53 8.45 -2.00 8.28
CA ILE A 53 8.07 -1.26 9.49
C ILE A 53 8.68 -1.91 10.74
N VAL A 54 8.56 -3.23 10.90
CA VAL A 54 9.13 -3.95 12.04
C VAL A 54 10.64 -3.74 12.12
N THR A 55 11.33 -3.79 10.98
CA THR A 55 12.78 -3.52 10.90
C THR A 55 13.10 -2.09 11.35
N ALA A 56 12.32 -1.09 10.90
CA ALA A 56 12.49 0.30 11.30
C ALA A 56 12.20 0.54 12.79
N VAL A 57 11.17 -0.12 13.33
CA VAL A 57 10.81 -0.06 14.76
C VAL A 57 11.91 -0.67 15.62
N ASN A 58 12.49 -1.80 15.21
CA ASN A 58 13.61 -2.42 15.92
C ASN A 58 14.87 -1.54 15.87
N ALA A 59 15.13 -0.88 14.73
CA ALA A 59 16.21 0.09 14.62
C ALA A 59 15.98 1.29 15.54
N TYR A 60 14.74 1.79 15.62
CA TYR A 60 14.36 2.85 16.56
C TYR A 60 14.58 2.43 18.02
N TYR A 61 14.18 1.21 18.39
CA TYR A 61 14.41 0.66 19.73
C TYR A 61 15.90 0.54 20.06
N THR A 62 16.72 0.11 19.09
CA THR A 62 18.18 0.01 19.26
C THR A 62 18.82 1.37 19.53
N GLU A 63 18.31 2.42 18.89
CA GLU A 63 18.82 3.78 19.04
C GLU A 63 18.38 4.45 20.35
N TYR A 64 17.12 4.27 20.75
CA TYR A 64 16.50 5.02 21.84
C TYR A 64 16.15 4.19 23.09
N GLY A 65 16.30 2.86 23.05
CA GLY A 65 15.98 1.95 24.15
C GLY A 65 14.48 1.85 24.48
N LYS A 66 13.62 2.44 23.65
CA LYS A 66 12.16 2.47 23.80
C LYS A 66 11.52 2.29 22.44
N TYR A 67 10.35 1.66 22.40
CA TYR A 67 9.56 1.58 21.17
C TYR A 67 9.08 2.98 20.76
N PRO A 68 8.80 3.22 19.48
CA PRO A 68 8.18 4.46 19.03
C PRO A 68 6.76 4.51 19.61
N ILE A 69 6.64 5.06 20.82
CA ILE A 69 5.36 5.26 21.49
C ILE A 69 4.73 6.46 20.79
N VAL A 70 3.64 6.21 20.06
CA VAL A 70 2.54 7.18 19.89
C VAL A 70 2.33 7.85 21.24
N ALA A 71 2.68 9.13 21.36
CA ALA A 71 2.72 9.80 22.65
C ALA A 71 1.38 9.64 23.39
N ALA A 72 1.31 8.67 24.30
CA ALA A 72 0.16 8.44 25.17
C ALA A 72 -0.11 9.68 26.05
N ASP A 73 0.89 10.57 26.15
CA ASP A 73 0.82 11.86 26.83
C ASP A 73 0.03 12.93 26.04
N ARG A 74 -0.35 12.69 24.78
CA ARG A 74 -1.16 13.64 23.98
C ARG A 74 -2.67 13.42 24.08
N VAL A 75 -3.11 12.53 24.97
CA VAL A 75 -4.54 12.33 25.35
C VAL A 75 -5.20 13.63 25.84
N ILE A 76 -4.41 14.66 26.20
CA ILE A 76 -4.90 15.98 26.62
C ILE A 76 -5.69 16.72 25.52
N THR A 77 -5.61 16.35 24.23
CA THR A 77 -6.33 17.05 23.13
C THR A 77 -7.38 16.20 22.40
N GLY A 78 -7.90 15.13 23.02
CA GLY A 78 -9.10 14.44 22.54
C GLY A 78 -9.02 13.86 21.12
N THR A 79 -7.82 13.63 20.59
CA THR A 79 -7.63 12.98 19.29
C THR A 79 -7.33 11.50 19.50
N SER A 80 -8.19 10.71 18.87
CA SER A 80 -8.30 9.25 18.86
C SER A 80 -6.99 8.48 18.68
N ALA A 81 -6.95 7.29 19.28
CA ALA A 81 -6.15 6.08 19.04
C ALA A 81 -4.92 6.17 18.10
N PRO A 82 -3.83 5.42 18.37
CA PRO A 82 -2.63 5.39 17.54
C PRO A 82 -2.96 5.35 16.05
N SER A 83 -2.69 6.45 15.37
CA SER A 83 -2.90 6.57 13.93
C SER A 83 -1.61 6.22 13.20
N ASN A 84 -1.72 5.69 11.97
CA ASN A 84 -0.56 5.47 11.10
C ASN A 84 0.32 6.74 10.99
N ALA A 85 -0.28 7.93 11.13
CA ALA A 85 0.41 9.21 11.03
C ALA A 85 1.45 9.39 12.12
N ASP A 86 1.17 8.99 13.35
CA ASP A 86 2.09 9.19 14.48
C ASP A 86 3.30 8.24 14.42
N LEU A 87 3.06 6.96 14.07
CA LEU A 87 4.14 6.02 13.77
C LEU A 87 4.96 6.49 12.58
N PHE A 88 4.29 7.01 11.54
CA PHE A 88 4.94 7.54 10.36
C PHE A 88 5.82 8.76 10.66
N TYR A 89 5.30 9.73 11.42
CA TYR A 89 6.04 10.92 11.80
C TYR A 89 7.24 10.55 12.66
N SER A 90 7.07 9.69 13.68
CA SER A 90 8.13 9.21 14.57
C SER A 90 9.29 8.54 13.82
N LEU A 91 8.99 7.58 12.95
CA LEU A 91 9.98 6.83 12.18
C LEU A 91 10.67 7.64 11.07
N ARG A 92 10.05 8.72 10.57
CA ARG A 92 10.63 9.56 9.50
C ARG A 92 11.23 10.88 9.95
N ALA A 93 11.27 11.15 11.27
CA ALA A 93 11.80 12.40 11.81
C ALA A 93 11.09 13.68 11.28
N ILE A 94 9.83 13.57 10.88
CA ILE A 94 9.04 14.72 10.42
C ILE A 94 8.56 15.47 11.67
N ALA A 95 8.84 16.77 11.75
CA ALA A 95 8.50 17.63 12.90
C ALA A 95 7.00 17.99 12.98
N LEU A 96 6.13 16.98 12.91
CA LEU A 96 4.68 17.06 12.99
C LEU A 96 4.14 15.91 13.87
N GLY A 97 2.90 16.02 14.33
CA GLY A 97 2.25 14.99 15.15
C GLY A 97 3.09 14.61 16.39
N ALA A 98 3.21 13.31 16.66
CA ALA A 98 4.00 12.77 17.77
C ALA A 98 5.48 13.20 17.82
N ASN A 99 6.07 13.65 16.70
CA ASN A 99 7.48 14.09 16.65
C ASN A 99 7.69 15.59 16.86
N ALA A 100 6.63 16.39 16.90
CA ALA A 100 6.74 17.82 17.22
C ALA A 100 6.90 18.01 18.74
N PRO A 101 7.90 18.78 19.22
CA PRO A 101 7.97 19.23 20.61
C PRO A 101 6.71 20.03 20.97
N VAL A 102 6.13 19.79 22.15
CA VAL A 102 4.94 20.54 22.63
C VAL A 102 5.01 20.71 24.13
N ASN A 103 4.70 21.90 24.64
CA ASN A 103 4.50 22.16 26.08
C ASN A 103 5.56 21.51 27.00
N GLY A 104 6.84 21.54 26.61
CA GLY A 104 7.94 20.95 27.40
C GLY A 104 8.14 19.44 27.23
N VAL A 105 7.30 18.75 26.46
CA VAL A 105 7.52 17.37 26.03
C VAL A 105 8.54 17.35 24.88
N PRO A 106 9.70 16.69 25.03
CA PRO A 106 10.69 16.55 23.97
C PRO A 106 10.13 15.78 22.77
N ALA A 107 10.68 16.04 21.58
CA ALA A 107 10.36 15.24 20.39
C ALA A 107 10.62 13.74 20.64
N VAL A 108 9.76 12.87 20.10
CA VAL A 108 9.91 11.41 20.21
C VAL A 108 11.19 10.93 19.52
N ASN A 109 11.57 11.54 18.38
CA ASN A 109 12.81 11.29 17.66
C ASN A 109 13.69 12.56 17.64
N PRO A 110 14.38 12.88 18.75
CA PRO A 110 15.12 14.13 18.89
C PRO A 110 16.36 14.22 17.98
N ARG A 111 16.94 13.08 17.59
CA ARG A 111 18.12 13.04 16.69
C ARG A 111 17.75 13.16 15.21
N GLN A 112 16.46 13.24 14.90
CA GLN A 112 15.94 13.33 13.53
C GLN A 112 16.42 12.21 12.58
N ILE A 113 16.59 10.99 13.10
CA ILE A 113 17.03 9.84 12.30
C ILE A 113 15.85 9.30 11.48
N VAL A 114 16.05 9.05 10.20
CA VAL A 114 15.05 8.45 9.32
C VAL A 114 15.22 6.93 9.32
N PHE A 115 14.29 6.22 9.95
CA PHE A 115 14.33 4.76 10.09
C PHE A 115 13.65 4.02 8.93
N ILE A 116 12.73 4.68 8.22
CA ILE A 116 12.01 4.08 7.09
C ILE A 116 11.80 5.09 5.96
N GLN A 117 11.92 4.63 4.72
CA GLN A 117 11.64 5.42 3.51
C GLN A 117 10.81 4.59 2.54
N PRO A 118 9.52 4.39 2.83
CA PRO A 118 8.68 3.61 1.94
C PRO A 118 8.35 4.44 0.69
N PRO A 119 8.08 3.77 -0.46
CA PRO A 119 7.66 4.46 -1.68
C PRO A 119 6.41 5.30 -1.43
N VAL A 120 6.48 6.57 -1.82
CA VAL A 120 5.35 7.48 -1.75
C VAL A 120 4.37 7.19 -2.87
N ALA A 121 3.07 7.24 -2.55
CA ALA A 121 2.03 7.14 -3.55
C ALA A 121 2.19 8.29 -4.56
N LYS A 122 2.12 7.96 -5.86
CA LYS A 122 2.30 8.91 -6.95
C LYS A 122 1.26 10.04 -6.93
N ASP A 123 0.04 9.70 -6.51
CA ASP A 123 -1.06 10.63 -6.29
C ASP A 123 -1.39 10.65 -4.80
N GLN A 124 -1.45 11.84 -4.19
CA GLN A 124 -1.73 12.02 -2.76
C GLN A 124 -3.22 12.23 -2.47
N THR A 125 -4.04 12.50 -3.49
CA THR A 125 -5.50 12.71 -3.37
C THR A 125 -6.28 11.43 -3.65
N SER A 126 -5.77 10.57 -4.55
CA SER A 126 -6.30 9.22 -4.82
C SER A 126 -5.17 8.19 -4.85
N PRO A 127 -4.52 7.92 -3.70
CA PRO A 127 -3.35 7.07 -3.63
C PRO A 127 -3.64 5.62 -4.02
N LYS A 128 -2.81 5.08 -4.91
CA LYS A 128 -2.76 3.67 -5.28
C LYS A 128 -1.32 3.20 -5.16
N SER A 129 -1.10 2.21 -4.29
CA SER A 129 0.23 1.70 -3.91
C SER A 129 1.11 2.72 -3.17
N GLY A 130 1.67 2.30 -2.04
CA GLY A 130 2.61 3.09 -1.26
C GLY A 130 1.92 3.97 -0.23
N ILE A 131 2.60 5.03 0.20
CA ILE A 131 2.18 5.82 1.37
C ILE A 131 1.66 7.21 1.01
N GLN A 132 0.74 7.72 1.82
CA GLN A 132 0.37 9.12 1.81
C GLN A 132 1.28 9.94 2.76
N ASN A 133 1.75 11.09 2.31
CA ASN A 133 2.67 11.96 3.06
C ASN A 133 2.03 12.66 4.26
N SER A 134 0.72 12.91 4.22
CA SER A 134 -0.01 13.69 5.24
C SER A 134 -0.53 12.85 6.40
N THR A 135 -0.75 11.55 6.20
CA THR A 135 -1.35 10.66 7.21
C THR A 135 -0.54 9.40 7.47
N GLY A 136 0.53 9.16 6.71
CA GLY A 136 1.28 7.90 6.79
C GLY A 136 0.46 6.66 6.44
N THR A 137 -0.74 6.83 5.86
CA THR A 137 -1.62 5.73 5.51
C THR A 137 -1.04 4.95 4.35
N TRP A 138 -1.05 3.63 4.49
CA TRP A 138 -0.57 2.71 3.47
C TRP A 138 -1.73 2.25 2.59
N TYR A 139 -1.47 2.18 1.29
CA TYR A 139 -2.43 1.80 0.28
C TYR A 139 -1.96 0.58 -0.48
N ASP A 140 -2.87 -0.36 -0.70
CA ASP A 140 -2.64 -1.47 -1.62
C ASP A 140 -2.61 -0.97 -3.09
N PRO A 141 -2.20 -1.81 -4.06
CA PRO A 141 -2.20 -1.45 -5.48
C PRO A 141 -3.56 -1.06 -6.06
N TRP A 142 -4.65 -1.37 -5.35
CA TRP A 142 -6.03 -1.06 -5.74
C TRP A 142 -6.59 0.20 -5.05
N GLY A 143 -5.80 0.85 -4.19
CA GLY A 143 -6.17 2.09 -3.49
C GLY A 143 -6.97 1.88 -2.21
N SER A 144 -7.01 0.67 -1.67
CA SER A 144 -7.61 0.42 -0.36
C SER A 144 -6.61 0.76 0.75
N PRO A 145 -6.97 1.64 1.71
CA PRO A 145 -6.11 1.93 2.85
C PRO A 145 -6.12 0.77 3.85
N TYR A 146 -5.02 0.58 4.58
CA TYR A 146 -4.99 -0.31 5.74
C TYR A 146 -4.23 0.30 6.92
N ASN A 147 -4.68 -0.04 8.13
CA ASN A 147 -4.13 0.47 9.39
C ASN A 147 -3.07 -0.50 9.93
N ILE A 148 -1.99 0.06 10.46
CA ILE A 148 -0.93 -0.67 11.13
C ILE A 148 -1.03 -0.36 12.61
N ALA A 149 -1.21 -1.39 13.42
CA ALA A 149 -1.10 -1.33 14.87
C ALA A 149 0.10 -2.18 15.27
N ILE A 150 0.92 -1.65 16.19
CA ILE A 150 2.09 -2.33 16.77
C ILE A 150 1.87 -2.58 18.25
#